data_AF-A0A699V7Z7-F1
#
_entry.id   AF-A0A699V7Z7-F1
#
_cell.length_a   1.000
_cell.length_b   1.000
_cell.length_c   1.000
_cell.angle_alpha   90.00
_cell.angle_beta   90.00
_cell.angle_gamma   90.00
#
_symmetry.space_group_name_H-M   'P 1'
#
loop_
_entity.id
_entity.type
_entity.pdbx_description
1 polymer ?
#
loop_
_entity_poly.entity_id
_entity_poly.type
_entity_poly.pdbx_seq_one_letter_code
_entity_poly.pdbx_strand_id
1 'polypeptide(L)' 'LLNGDSPVPTRSVGGVVQPVAPITAEQKLAKKNELKARGEAHHIWLSLILDKKMTKYELSNG' A
#
# COMPACT_ATOMS: atom_id res chain seq x y z
N LEU A 1 3.77 -22.17 -28.49
CA LEU A 1 3.67 -23.07 -27.33
C LEU A 1 3.42 -22.21 -26.10
N LEU A 2 2.15 -21.93 -25.82
CA LEU A 2 1.68 -21.08 -24.73
C LEU A 2 1.43 -21.99 -23.52
N ASN A 3 2.48 -22.36 -22.79
CA ASN A 3 2.33 -23.03 -21.51
C ASN A 3 2.14 -21.93 -20.45
N GLY A 4 0.88 -21.71 -20.08
CA GLY A 4 0.46 -20.83 -18.98
C GLY A 4 0.80 -21.39 -17.60
N ASP A 5 1.95 -22.05 -17.45
CA ASP A 5 2.42 -22.53 -16.16
C ASP A 5 3.11 -21.36 -15.44
N SER A 6 2.32 -20.61 -14.66
CA SER A 6 2.85 -19.56 -13.82
C SER A 6 3.54 -20.22 -12.62
N PRO A 7 4.87 -20.04 -12.44
CA PRO A 7 5.58 -20.71 -11.36
C PRO A 7 4.96 -20.36 -10.01
N VAL A 8 4.74 -21.39 -9.18
CA VAL A 8 4.17 -21.24 -7.84
C VAL A 8 4.98 -20.18 -7.08
N PRO A 9 4.35 -19.09 -6.61
CA PRO A 9 5.07 -18.00 -5.98
C PRO A 9 5.82 -18.51 -4.75
N THR A 10 7.13 -18.30 -4.74
CA THR A 10 8.03 -18.82 -3.69
C THR A 10 8.54 -17.66 -2.85
N ARG A 11 8.50 -17.79 -1.52
CA ARG A 11 9.04 -16.78 -0.58
C ARG A 11 10.38 -17.28 -0.06
N SER A 12 11.45 -16.53 -0.26
CA SER A 12 12.74 -16.78 0.38
C SER A 12 12.77 -16.13 1.76
N VAL A 13 13.01 -16.91 2.80
CA VAL A 13 13.25 -16.44 4.17
C VAL A 13 14.55 -17.07 4.65
N GLY A 14 15.59 -16.24 4.88
CA GLY A 14 16.87 -16.71 5.43
C GLY A 14 17.61 -17.74 4.57
N GLY A 15 17.44 -17.70 3.24
CA GLY A 15 18.04 -18.68 2.32
C GLY A 15 17.18 -19.94 2.09
N VAL A 16 16.09 -20.10 2.83
CA VAL A 16 15.11 -21.17 2.60
C VAL A 16 13.99 -20.67 1.70
N VAL A 17 13.84 -21.32 0.55
CA VAL A 17 12.82 -21.03 -0.45
C VAL A 17 11.58 -21.88 -0.16
N GLN A 18 10.49 -21.25 0.27
CA GLN A 18 9.24 -21.95 0.60
C GLN A 18 8.17 -21.67 -0.46
N PRO A 19 7.56 -22.71 -1.07
CA PRO A 19 6.42 -22.55 -1.96
C PRO A 19 5.23 -22.00 -1.17
N VAL A 20 4.75 -20.83 -1.57
CA VAL A 20 3.57 -20.19 -1.00
C VAL A 20 2.41 -20.48 -1.94
N ALA A 21 1.24 -20.77 -1.37
CA ALA A 21 0.03 -20.95 -2.14
C ALA A 21 -0.15 -19.80 -3.15
N PRO A 22 -0.57 -20.09 -4.39
CA PRO A 22 -0.83 -19.06 -5.39
C PRO A 22 -1.78 -18.00 -4.81
N ILE A 23 -1.27 -16.79 -4.67
CA ILE A 23 -2.06 -15.64 -4.22
C ILE A 23 -3.00 -15.30 -5.38
N THR A 24 -4.31 -15.47 -5.17
CA THR A 24 -5.34 -15.21 -6.19
C THR A 24 -5.26 -13.77 -6.69
N ALA A 25 -5.74 -13.52 -7.92
CA ALA A 25 -5.71 -12.20 -8.54
C ALA A 25 -6.36 -11.10 -7.67
N GLU A 26 -7.39 -11.47 -6.91
CA GLU A 26 -8.08 -10.58 -5.96
C GLU A 26 -7.20 -10.19 -4.77
N GLN A 27 -6.40 -11.09 -4.21
CA GLN A 27 -5.47 -10.75 -3.12
C GLN A 27 -4.32 -9.84 -3.61
N LYS A 28 -3.86 -10.01 -4.85
CA LYS A 28 -2.89 -9.09 -5.47
C LYS A 28 -3.49 -7.69 -5.63
N LEU A 29 -4.75 -7.60 -6.06
CA LEU A 29 -5.46 -6.34 -6.18
C LEU A 29 -5.70 -5.69 -4.82
N ALA A 30 -6.12 -6.46 -3.82
CA ALA A 30 -6.32 -5.99 -2.45
C ALA A 30 -5.03 -5.40 -1.86
N LYS A 31 -3.88 -6.08 -2.01
CA LYS A 31 -2.58 -5.55 -1.55
C LYS A 31 -2.16 -4.26 -2.26
N LYS A 32 -2.42 -4.16 -3.57
CA LYS A 32 -2.14 -2.94 -4.34
C LYS A 32 -3.02 -1.78 -3.89
N ASN A 33 -4.30 -2.05 -3.62
CA ASN A 33 -5.26 -1.07 -3.14
C ASN A 33 -4.97 -0.66 -1.69
N GLU A 34 -4.49 -1.57 -0.86
CA GLU A 34 -4.05 -1.29 0.51
C GLU A 34 -2.83 -0.36 0.53
N LEU A 35 -1.84 -0.60 -0.34
CA LEU A 35 -0.69 0.30 -0.49
C LEU A 35 -1.10 1.69 -1.02
N LYS A 36 -2.05 1.74 -1.97
CA LYS A 36 -2.60 2.99 -2.48
C LYS A 36 -3.36 3.76 -1.39
N ALA A 37 -4.19 3.06 -0.62
CA ALA A 37 -4.93 3.63 0.50
C ALA A 37 -4.00 4.14 1.62
N ARG A 38 -2.87 3.47 1.89
CA ARG A 38 -1.87 3.96 2.84
C ARG A 38 -1.18 5.23 2.35
N GLY A 39 -0.86 5.31 1.06
CA GLY A 39 -0.30 6.52 0.44
C GLY A 39 -1.29 7.69 0.44
N GLU A 40 -2.55 7.41 0.11
CA GLU A 40 -3.64 8.39 0.14
C GLU A 40 -3.98 8.82 1.57
N ALA A 41 -3.98 7.91 2.55
CA ALA A 41 -4.18 8.23 3.96
C ALA A 41 -3.07 9.14 4.50
N HIS A 42 -1.81 8.92 4.12
CA HIS A 42 -0.71 9.81 4.48
C HIS A 42 -0.88 11.21 3.86
N HIS A 43 -1.28 11.29 2.59
CA HIS A 43 -1.56 12.56 1.92
C HIS A 43 -2.73 13.31 2.56
N ILE A 44 -3.85 12.63 2.81
CA ILE A 44 -5.03 13.20 3.48
C ILE A 44 -4.68 13.65 4.91
N TRP A 45 -3.90 12.87 5.65
CA TRP A 45 -3.45 13.21 7.00
C TRP A 45 -2.56 14.46 7.01
N LEU A 46 -1.62 14.56 6.07
CA LEU A 46 -0.79 15.77 5.90
C LEU A 46 -1.62 17.00 5.53
N SER A 47 -2.59 16.86 4.61
CA SER A 47 -3.48 17.97 4.24
C SER A 47 -4.31 18.47 5.43
N LEU A 48 -4.86 17.57 6.25
CA LEU A 48 -5.59 17.94 7.47
C LEU A 48 -4.71 18.65 8.50
N ILE A 49 -3.43 18.28 8.59
CA ILE A 49 -2.48 18.93 9.50
C ILE A 49 -2.14 20.33 9.02
N LEU A 50 -1.89 20.51 7.73
CA LEU A 50 -1.60 21.82 7.16
C LEU A 50 -2.79 22.76 7.30
N ASP A 51 -4.01 22.28 7.04
CA ASP A 51 -5.25 23.05 7.22
C ASP A 51 -5.45 23.50 8.67
N LYS A 52 -5.26 22.59 9.65
CA LYS A 52 -5.28 22.94 11.08
C LYS A 52 -4.20 23.94 11.50
N LYS A 53 -3.03 23.91 10.86
CA LYS A 53 -1.95 24.89 11.14
C LYS A 53 -2.26 26.25 10.53
N MET A 54 -2.80 26.29 9.31
CA MET A 54 -3.22 27.52 8.63
C MET A 54 -4.33 28.22 9.41
N THR A 55 -5.39 27.50 9.75
CA THR A 55 -6.52 28.05 10.52
C THR A 55 -6.10 28.61 11.88
N LYS A 56 -5.16 27.97 12.58
CA LYS A 56 -4.60 28.49 13.84
C LYS A 56 -3.79 29.77 13.64
N TYR A 57 -3.03 29.89 12.55
CA TYR A 57 -2.22 31.07 12.25
C TYR A 57 -3.11 32.28 11.93
N GLU A 58 -4.14 32.10 11.11
CA GLU A 58 -5.10 33.16 10.77
C GLU A 58 -5.86 33.66 12.02
N LEU A 59 -6.32 32.75 12.89
CA LEU A 59 -6.96 33.12 14.16
C LEU A 59 -6.04 33.83 15.16
N SER A 60 -4.72 33.66 15.01
CA SER A 60 -3.72 34.27 15.90
C SER A 60 -3.24 35.64 15.41
N ASN A 61 -3.53 36.02 14.17
CA ASN A 61 -2.98 37.20 13.50
C ASN A 61 -4.06 38.18 12.98
N GLY A 62 -5.34 37.90 13.22
CA GLY A 62 -6.46 38.82 13.02
C GLY A 62 -6.94 39.40 14.34
#